data_AF-A0A0C5V5Q7-F1
#
_entry.id   AF-A0A0C5V5Q7-F1
#
_cell.length_a   1.000
_cell.length_b   1.000
_cell.length_c   1.000
_cell.angle_alpha   90.00
_cell.angle_beta   90.00
_cell.angle_gamma   90.00
#
_symmetry.space_group_name_H-M   'P 1'
#
loop_
_entity.id
_entity.type
_entity.pdbx_description
1 polymer ?
#
loop_
_entity_poly.entity_id
_entity_poly.type
_entity_poly.pdbx_seq_one_letter_code
_entity_poly.pdbx_strand_id
1 'polypeptide(L)' 'MGAIAFVVWMVTLEIVKLGINTFDEGAIEIILRHAQGNLRLCCNLCYGSLAETCRENKMTVTIRHVNNVLIQPHWSSHE' A
#
# COMPACT_ATOMS: atom_id res chain seq x y z
N MET A 1 13.18 17.91 -1.66
CA MET A 1 12.77 16.75 -2.50
C MET A 1 11.43 16.13 -2.08
N GLY A 2 10.58 16.81 -1.28
CA GLY A 2 9.31 16.23 -0.80
C GLY A 2 8.11 16.37 -1.74
N ALA A 3 8.05 17.43 -2.57
CA ALA A 3 6.88 17.70 -3.41
C ALA A 3 6.83 16.86 -4.71
N ILE A 4 8.00 16.48 -5.25
CA ILE A 4 8.09 15.79 -6.55
C ILE A 4 7.68 14.30 -6.39
N ALA A 5 8.06 13.67 -5.28
CA ALA A 5 7.65 12.31 -4.97
C ALA A 5 6.14 12.20 -4.67
N PHE A 6 5.55 13.24 -4.07
CA PHE A 6 4.11 13.31 -3.81
C PHE A 6 3.29 13.49 -5.10
N VAL A 7 3.76 14.34 -6.02
CA VAL A 7 3.15 14.55 -7.35
C VAL A 7 3.25 13.30 -8.22
N VAL A 8 4.39 12.59 -8.22
CA VAL A 8 4.55 11.35 -9.00
C VAL A 8 3.67 10.21 -8.44
N TRP A 9 3.47 10.15 -7.13
CA TRP A 9 2.57 9.17 -6.50
C TRP A 9 1.09 9.44 -6.80
N MET A 10 0.63 10.71 -6.71
CA MET A 10 -0.73 11.09 -7.11
C MET A 10 -1.00 10.82 -8.61
N VAL A 11 -0.04 11.15 -9.49
CA VAL A 11 -0.17 10.90 -10.93
C VAL A 11 -0.30 9.40 -11.23
N THR A 12 0.45 8.55 -10.52
CA THR A 12 0.34 7.10 -10.71
C THR A 12 -1.06 6.61 -10.33
N LEU A 13 -1.65 7.12 -9.24
CA LEU A 13 -3.00 6.78 -8.79
C LEU A 13 -4.10 7.29 -9.75
N GLU A 14 -3.93 8.49 -10.33
CA GLU A 14 -4.83 9.03 -11.36
C GLU A 14 -4.80 8.21 -12.65
N ILE A 15 -3.62 7.75 -13.09
CA ILE A 15 -3.46 6.93 -14.31
C ILE A 15 -4.18 5.58 -14.18
N VAL A 16 -4.24 4.99 -12.99
CA VAL A 16 -4.98 3.74 -12.74
C VAL A 16 -6.46 3.95 -12.37
N LYS A 17 -6.95 5.19 -12.35
CA LYS A 17 -8.31 5.55 -11.87
C LYS A 17 -8.65 4.91 -10.51
N LEU A 18 -7.66 4.74 -9.65
CA LEU A 18 -7.85 4.18 -8.32
C LEU A 18 -8.24 5.35 -7.41
N GLY A 19 -9.53 5.44 -7.07
CA GLY A 19 -10.06 6.57 -6.32
C GLY A 19 -9.31 6.79 -5.01
N ILE A 20 -9.14 8.05 -4.60
CA ILE A 20 -8.51 8.46 -3.33
C ILE A 20 -9.14 7.74 -2.10
N ASN A 21 -10.34 7.18 -2.24
CA ASN A 21 -11.06 6.41 -1.22
C ASN A 21 -10.69 4.91 -1.17
N THR A 22 -9.71 4.44 -1.94
CA THR A 22 -9.37 3.01 -2.02
C THR A 22 -8.59 2.53 -0.80
N PHE A 23 -7.96 3.39 0.00
CA PHE A 23 -7.25 2.98 1.21
C PHE A 23 -7.87 3.62 2.45
N ASP A 24 -8.14 2.80 3.46
CA ASP A 24 -8.47 3.23 4.80
C ASP A 24 -7.26 3.94 5.44
N GLU A 25 -7.51 4.95 6.27
CA GLU A 25 -6.46 5.75 6.92
C GLU A 25 -5.52 4.87 7.77
N GLY A 26 -6.07 3.85 8.44
CA GLY A 26 -5.28 2.88 9.20
C GLY A 26 -4.40 2.00 8.31
N ALA A 27 -4.85 1.68 7.09
CA ALA A 27 -4.04 0.95 6.13
C ALA A 27 -2.84 1.78 5.67
N ILE A 28 -3.07 3.08 5.39
CA ILE A 28 -2.02 4.02 4.99
C ILE A 28 -0.96 4.14 6.10
N GLU A 29 -1.38 4.27 7.36
CA GLU A 29 -0.47 4.41 8.48
C GLU A 29 0.47 3.19 8.62
N ILE A 30 -0.06 1.97 8.51
CA ILE A 30 0.74 0.74 8.62
C ILE A 30 1.75 0.63 7.47
N ILE A 31 1.31 0.95 6.24
CA ILE A 31 2.17 0.93 5.06
C ILE A 31 3.33 1.92 5.25
N LEU A 32 3.07 3.14 5.69
CA LEU A 32 4.10 4.15 5.94
C LEU A 32 5.08 3.72 7.04
N ARG A 33 4.58 3.15 8.15
CA ARG A 33 5.41 2.63 9.25
C ARG A 33 6.35 1.53 8.79
N HIS A 34 5.87 0.58 7.98
CA HIS A 34 6.68 -0.54 7.48
C HIS A 34 7.59 -0.14 6.32
N ALA A 35 7.19 0.85 5.51
CA ALA A 35 8.01 1.33 4.40
C ALA A 35 9.33 1.99 4.87
N GLN A 36 9.36 2.61 6.06
CA GLN A 36 10.54 3.27 6.64
C GLN A 36 11.27 4.22 5.65
N GLY A 37 10.52 4.91 4.79
CA GLY A 37 11.09 5.80 3.75
C GLY A 37 11.61 5.11 2.49
N ASN A 38 11.53 3.77 2.40
CA ASN A 38 11.83 3.01 1.20
C ASN A 38 10.61 2.99 0.26
N LEU A 39 10.70 3.78 -0.82
CA LEU A 39 9.61 3.90 -1.79
C LEU A 39 9.29 2.58 -2.49
N ARG A 40 10.29 1.73 -2.77
CA ARG A 40 10.07 0.41 -3.38
C ARG A 40 9.26 -0.48 -2.45
N LEU A 41 9.57 -0.45 -1.16
CA LEU A 41 8.84 -1.23 -0.15
C LEU A 41 7.40 -0.74 0.00
N CYS A 42 7.19 0.57 0.05
CA CYS A 42 5.87 1.20 0.05
C CYS A 42 5.02 0.75 -1.14
N CYS A 43 5.57 0.84 -2.36
CA CYS A 43 4.88 0.40 -3.58
C CYS A 43 4.51 -1.08 -3.53
N ASN A 44 5.46 -1.93 -3.12
CA ASN A 44 5.25 -3.37 -3.02
C ASN A 44 4.13 -3.70 -2.01
N LEU A 45 4.06 -3.00 -0.87
CA LEU A 45 3.00 -3.17 0.13
C LEU A 45 1.64 -2.73 -0.40
N CYS A 46 1.57 -1.58 -1.07
CA CYS A 46 0.35 -1.09 -1.70
C CYS A 46 -0.20 -2.10 -2.72
N TYR A 47 0.66 -2.63 -3.61
CA TYR A 47 0.26 -3.61 -4.61
C TYR A 47 -0.20 -4.93 -4.00
N GLY A 48 0.53 -5.47 -3.02
CA GLY A 48 0.11 -6.68 -2.31
C GLY A 48 -1.24 -6.49 -1.63
N SER A 49 -1.46 -5.32 -1.02
CA SER A 49 -2.70 -5.02 -0.28
C SER A 49 -3.89 -4.85 -1.22
N LEU A 50 -3.67 -4.32 -2.42
CA LEU A 50 -4.68 -4.26 -3.47
C LEU A 50 -5.04 -5.66 -3.98
N ALA A 51 -4.06 -6.53 -4.21
CA ALA A 51 -4.31 -7.90 -4.64
C ALA A 51 -5.15 -8.68 -3.61
N GLU A 52 -4.83 -8.54 -2.32
CA GLU A 52 -5.63 -9.12 -1.23
C GLU A 52 -7.06 -8.56 -1.18
N THR A 53 -7.22 -7.26 -1.45
CA THR A 53 -8.53 -6.61 -1.49
C THR A 53 -9.40 -7.14 -2.65
N CYS A 54 -8.79 -7.33 -3.83
CA CYS A 54 -9.46 -7.97 -4.97
C CYS A 54 -9.81 -9.44 -4.69
N ARG A 55 -8.94 -10.18 -4.00
CA ARG A 55 -9.21 -11.57 -3.57
C ARG A 55 -10.44 -11.67 -2.67
N GLU A 56 -10.67 -10.64 -1.86
CA GLU A 56 -11.87 -10.52 -1.00
C GLU A 56 -13.07 -9.87 -1.69
N ASN A 57 -12.95 -9.52 -2.98
CA ASN A 57 -13.96 -8.81 -3.76
C ASN A 57 -14.43 -7.50 -3.11
N LYS A 58 -13.49 -6.76 -2.51
CA LYS A 58 -13.71 -5.44 -1.90
C LYS A 58 -13.10 -4.34 -2.77
N MET A 59 -13.50 -3.10 -2.51
CA MET A 59 -12.96 -1.91 -3.19
C MET A 59 -12.16 -0.98 -2.25
N THR A 60 -12.06 -1.34 -0.97
CA THR A 60 -11.32 -0.59 0.04
C THR A 60 -10.29 -1.48 0.71
N VAL A 61 -9.04 -1.07 0.64
CA VAL A 61 -7.89 -1.63 1.33
C VAL A 61 -7.98 -1.26 2.80
N THR A 62 -7.95 -2.25 3.67
CA THR A 62 -8.02 -2.09 5.12
C THR A 62 -6.74 -2.61 5.77
N ILE A 63 -6.55 -2.30 7.07
CA ILE A 63 -5.47 -2.85 7.90
C ILE A 63 -5.32 -4.36 7.72
N ARG A 64 -6.44 -5.09 7.61
CA ARG A 64 -6.43 -6.55 7.46
C ARG A 64 -5.71 -7.00 6.18
N HIS A 65 -5.99 -6.33 5.06
CA HIS A 65 -5.36 -6.66 3.79
C HIS A 65 -3.85 -6.39 3.84
N VAL A 66 -3.43 -5.30 4.49
CA VAL A 66 -1.99 -4.98 4.68
C VAL A 66 -1.30 -6.02 5.56
N ASN A 67 -1.92 -6.41 6.68
CA ASN A 67 -1.36 -7.41 7.58
C ASN A 67 -1.24 -8.80 6.93
N ASN A 68 -2.18 -9.18 6.08
CA ASN A 68 -2.10 -10.42 5.30
C ASN A 68 -0.95 -10.43 4.29
N VAL A 69 -0.48 -9.26 3.85
CA VAL A 69 0.73 -9.15 3.01
C VAL A 69 1.97 -9.26 3.87
N LEU A 70 2.01 -8.54 5.00
CA LEU A 70 3.15 -8.50 5.91
C LEU A 70 3.48 -9.86 6.55
N ILE A 71 2.49 -10.73 6.77
CA ILE A 71 2.70 -12.09 7.30
C ILE A 71 3.38 -13.04 6.29
N GLN A 72 3.42 -12.68 5.01
CA GLN A 72 4.01 -13.56 4.00
C GLN A 72 5.54 -13.65 4.20
N PRO A 73 6.15 -14.82 3.97
CA PRO A 73 7.52 -15.11 4.39
C PRO A 73 8.59 -14.23 3.72
N HIS A 74 8.32 -13.71 2.52
CA HIS A 74 9.22 -12.78 1.83
C HIS A 74 9.18 -11.34 2.37
N TRP A 75 8.19 -11.03 3.21
CA TRP A 75 8.07 -9.78 3.97
C TRP A 75 8.53 -9.97 5.42
N SER A 76 8.23 -11.13 6.01
CA SER A 76 8.69 -11.57 7.33
C SER A 76 10.10 -12.17 7.24
N SER A 77 11.05 -11.44 6.67
CA SER A 77 12.47 -11.84 6.64
C SER A 77 13.30 -11.14 7.72
N HIS A 78 12.66 -10.68 8.80
CA HIS A 78 13.32 -10.10 9.97
C HIS A 78 13.36 -11.13 11.11
N GLU A 79 14.34 -12.05 11.02
CA GLU A 79 15.16 -12.43 12.18
C GLU A 79 16.54 -11.81 11.99
#